data_AF-A0A0G4MNE7-F1
#
_entry.id   AF-A0A0G4MNE7-F1
#
_cell.length_a   1.000
_cell.length_b   1.000
_cell.length_c   1.000
_cell.angle_alpha   90.00
_cell.angle_beta   90.00
_cell.angle_gamma   90.00
#
_symmetry.space_group_name_H-M   'P 1'
#
loop_
_entity.id
_entity.type
_entity.pdbx_description
1 polymer ?
#
loop_
_entity_poly.entity_id
_entity_poly.type
_entity_poly.pdbx_seq_one_letter_code
_entity_poly.pdbx_strand_id
1 'polypeptide(L)'
;MSLKLLRVSCSRRLTPKAARSSALLWTCRFSLSGSQTASNFHPTTPRYCSSASTSLSASKMAAPFSAAAAHADYKLPSFTQKVVDVMRKHFPEELAERSWDNVGLLLGNLETGGSETKSASPVVLVTNDLTYAVAKEAIAKKASVIVAYHPIIFSGLKSITSKDAQQATLILLASHGIAVYSPHTALDTAPNGINAWLADAATGSAKGTRAAARLTANPPEGFTGAGAGLVVTFDEPQTAGHIASSLAAATGHKHLTVATPDRSATWRERPVKSVAVCAGSGWDVIKDTGADVFVTGEVSHHSALKAVQDGILLFTLFHSNSERGFLRERLVPLLQGELTALEAGAKVYMSEVDRDPFEIITV
;
A
#
# COMPACT_ATOMS: atom_id res chain seq x y z
N MET A 1 29.36 -52.84 20.78
CA MET A 1 28.69 -52.52 22.06
C MET A 1 28.87 -51.03 22.31
N SER A 2 27.89 -50.16 22.50
CA SER A 2 26.44 -50.19 22.36
C SER A 2 26.01 -48.72 22.24
N LEU A 3 25.05 -48.45 21.36
CA LEU A 3 24.23 -47.24 21.39
C LEU A 3 23.51 -47.11 22.74
N LYS A 4 23.31 -45.88 23.22
CA LYS A 4 22.11 -45.50 23.97
C LYS A 4 21.58 -44.16 23.45
N LEU A 5 20.50 -44.25 22.67
CA LEU A 5 19.56 -43.16 22.45
C LEU A 5 18.86 -42.82 23.76
N LEU A 6 18.67 -41.53 24.05
CA LEU A 6 17.58 -41.07 24.90
C LEU A 6 16.59 -40.29 24.04
N ARG A 7 15.39 -40.84 23.90
CA ARG A 7 14.21 -40.19 23.32
C ARG A 7 13.66 -39.19 24.34
N VAL A 8 13.30 -37.99 23.89
CA VAL A 8 12.34 -37.13 24.61
C VAL A 8 11.07 -37.08 23.80
N SER A 9 10.00 -37.63 24.39
CA SER A 9 8.63 -37.62 23.89
C SER A 9 7.96 -36.31 24.31
N CYS A 10 7.32 -35.62 23.37
CA CYS A 10 6.48 -34.46 23.67
C CYS A 10 5.01 -34.83 23.41
N SER A 11 4.29 -35.22 24.46
CA SER A 11 2.85 -35.48 24.38
C SER A 11 2.06 -34.16 24.49
N ARG A 12 1.26 -33.84 23.46
CA ARG A 12 0.19 -32.83 23.54
C ARG A 12 -0.89 -33.32 24.51
N ARG A 13 -1.26 -32.49 25.50
CA ARG A 13 -2.59 -32.52 26.12
C ARG A 13 -3.31 -31.23 25.79
N LEU A 14 -4.47 -31.37 25.17
CA LEU A 14 -5.50 -30.34 25.03
C LEU A 14 -6.54 -30.55 26.12
N THR A 15 -6.88 -29.51 26.88
CA THR A 15 -8.17 -29.33 27.58
C THR A 15 -8.36 -27.84 27.98
N PRO A 16 -9.60 -27.36 28.21
CA PRO A 16 -10.08 -26.09 27.65
C PRO A 16 -10.28 -24.91 28.62
N LYS A 17 -10.43 -23.72 28.01
CA LYS A 17 -11.07 -22.46 28.44
C LYS A 17 -11.29 -22.20 29.96
N ALA A 18 -10.71 -21.09 30.44
CA ALA A 18 -11.45 -20.08 31.22
C ALA A 18 -10.68 -18.75 31.25
N ALA A 19 -11.36 -17.68 30.89
CA ALA A 19 -10.88 -16.30 30.95
C ALA A 19 -10.70 -15.83 32.40
N ARG A 20 -9.66 -15.03 32.66
CA ARG A 20 -9.67 -13.97 33.69
C ARG A 20 -8.53 -12.98 33.43
N SER A 21 -8.95 -11.76 33.13
CA SER A 21 -8.13 -10.55 33.09
C SER A 21 -7.34 -10.40 34.39
N SER A 22 -6.02 -10.25 34.29
CA SER A 22 -5.19 -9.72 35.37
C SER A 22 -4.24 -8.69 34.77
N ALA A 23 -4.55 -7.43 35.06
CA ALA A 23 -3.70 -6.30 34.76
C ALA A 23 -2.39 -6.44 35.55
N LEU A 24 -1.27 -6.60 34.83
CA LEU A 24 0.06 -6.47 35.40
C LEU A 24 0.38 -4.98 35.56
N LEU A 25 0.13 -4.47 36.77
CA LEU A 25 0.64 -3.17 37.24
C LEU A 25 2.15 -3.30 37.50
N TRP A 26 2.96 -2.75 36.59
CA TRP A 26 4.38 -2.52 36.83
C TRP A 26 4.52 -1.28 37.72
N THR A 27 4.86 -1.47 39.00
CA THR A 27 5.24 -0.37 39.89
C THR A 27 6.76 -0.28 39.94
N CYS A 28 7.33 0.75 39.29
CA CYS A 28 8.73 1.11 39.48
C CYS A 28 8.89 1.82 40.83
N ARG A 29 9.52 1.16 41.82
CA ARG A 29 10.02 1.81 43.03
C ARG A 29 11.42 2.37 42.76
N PHE A 30 11.58 3.69 42.85
CA PHE A 30 12.90 4.31 42.99
C PHE A 30 13.36 4.20 44.45
N SER A 31 14.51 3.57 44.66
CA SER A 31 15.23 3.56 45.93
C SER A 31 16.38 4.57 45.84
N LEU A 32 16.31 5.62 46.66
CA LEU A 32 17.46 6.49 46.94
C LEU A 32 18.18 5.92 48.16
N SER A 33 19.40 5.42 47.96
CA SER A 33 20.32 5.09 49.04
C SER A 33 21.33 6.22 49.19
N GLY A 34 21.27 6.90 50.34
CA GLY A 34 22.32 7.81 50.79
C GLY A 34 23.25 7.08 51.74
N SER A 35 24.56 7.17 51.50
CA SER A 35 25.59 6.75 52.44
C SER A 35 26.51 7.93 52.75
N GLN A 36 26.44 8.41 53.98
CA GLN A 36 27.45 9.28 54.57
C GLN A 36 28.71 8.46 54.89
N THR A 37 29.88 8.97 54.55
CA THR A 37 31.11 8.69 55.30
C THR A 37 31.90 9.97 55.47
N ALA A 38 32.27 10.23 56.72
CA ALA A 38 33.13 11.33 57.15
C ALA A 38 34.59 10.89 57.07
N SER A 39 35.49 11.79 56.67
CA SER A 39 36.89 11.72 57.08
C SER A 39 37.49 13.12 57.22
N ASN A 40 38.25 13.28 58.31
CA ASN A 40 38.89 14.49 58.78
C ASN A 40 40.16 14.81 57.99
N PHE A 41 40.42 16.09 57.69
CA PHE A 41 41.77 16.67 57.64
C PHE A 41 41.74 18.16 58.03
N HIS A 42 42.77 18.58 58.76
CA HIS A 42 42.93 19.85 59.49
C HIS A 42 43.65 20.95 58.64
N PRO A 43 43.85 22.19 59.15
CA PRO A 43 43.57 23.42 58.42
C PRO A 43 44.79 24.16 57.85
N THR A 44 44.57 25.01 56.84
CA THR A 44 45.42 26.19 56.56
C THR A 44 44.55 27.38 56.12
N THR A 45 44.88 28.55 56.66
CA THR A 45 44.20 29.86 56.67
C THR A 45 44.43 30.68 55.35
N PRO A 46 43.81 31.87 55.13
CA PRO A 46 43.01 32.12 53.94
C PRO A 46 43.70 33.04 52.92
N ARG A 47 43.22 33.03 51.67
CA ARG A 47 43.39 34.18 50.76
C ARG A 47 42.02 34.77 50.43
N TYR A 48 41.82 35.98 50.93
CA TYR A 48 40.81 36.92 50.46
C TYR A 48 41.03 37.20 48.97
N CYS A 49 40.00 37.06 48.16
CA CYS A 49 39.85 37.87 46.96
C CYS A 49 38.36 38.17 46.73
N SER A 50 38.07 39.46 46.82
CA SER A 50 36.84 40.21 46.55
C SER A 50 35.69 39.50 45.81
N SER A 51 34.52 39.53 46.45
CA SER A 51 33.22 39.37 45.83
C SER A 51 32.96 40.44 44.77
N ALA A 52 32.85 40.03 43.51
CA ALA A 52 32.10 40.76 42.50
C ALA A 52 30.72 40.11 42.38
N SER A 53 29.71 40.73 42.99
CA SER A 53 28.31 40.37 42.83
C SER A 53 27.82 40.84 41.45
N THR A 54 27.96 40.01 40.42
CA THR A 54 27.15 40.15 39.22
C THR A 54 25.91 39.29 39.37
N SER A 55 24.79 39.94 39.66
CA SER A 55 23.46 39.33 39.58
C SER A 55 23.15 39.01 38.12
N LEU A 56 23.44 37.77 37.72
CA LEU A 56 22.83 37.21 36.53
C LEU A 56 21.36 36.95 36.88
N SER A 57 20.51 37.89 36.46
CA SER A 57 19.07 37.68 36.34
C SER A 57 18.84 36.39 35.57
N ALA A 58 18.35 35.36 36.27
CA ALA A 58 17.87 34.13 35.67
C ALA A 58 16.69 34.49 34.76
N SER A 59 17.02 34.78 33.50
CA SER A 59 16.04 35.07 32.46
C SER A 59 15.21 33.81 32.25
N LYS A 60 13.90 33.97 32.45
CA LYS A 60 12.83 32.99 32.19
C LYS A 60 13.12 32.16 30.93
N MET A 61 13.65 30.95 31.09
CA MET A 61 13.60 29.91 30.05
C MET A 61 13.40 28.55 30.71
N ALA A 62 12.17 28.32 31.16
CA ALA A 62 11.58 27.01 31.31
C ALA A 62 10.08 27.23 31.40
N ALA A 63 9.42 27.44 30.25
CA ALA A 63 8.00 27.12 30.21
C ALA A 63 7.91 25.61 30.49
N PRO A 64 7.18 25.16 31.51
CA PRO A 64 7.01 23.73 31.73
C PRO A 64 6.33 23.16 30.48
N PHE A 65 6.95 22.13 29.87
CA PHE A 65 6.29 21.30 28.87
C PHE A 65 5.04 20.72 29.54
N SER A 66 3.90 21.36 29.35
CA SER A 66 2.62 20.88 29.85
C SER A 66 2.29 19.62 29.08
N ALA A 67 2.07 18.50 29.78
CA ALA A 67 1.63 17.25 29.17
C ALA A 67 0.32 17.41 28.37
N ALA A 68 -0.49 18.42 28.68
CA ALA A 68 -1.69 18.77 27.93
C ALA A 68 -1.42 19.42 26.56
N ALA A 69 -0.24 20.03 26.35
CA ALA A 69 0.16 20.58 25.06
C ALA A 69 0.68 19.50 24.10
N ALA A 70 1.29 18.43 24.62
CA ALA A 70 1.91 17.38 23.79
C ALA A 70 0.90 16.58 22.94
N HIS A 71 -0.37 16.49 23.34
CA HIS A 71 -1.39 15.78 22.55
C HIS A 71 -1.86 16.53 21.31
N ALA A 72 -1.65 17.85 21.23
CA ALA A 72 -2.04 18.65 20.07
C ALA A 72 -1.06 18.52 18.89
N ASP A 73 0.17 18.05 19.13
CA ASP A 73 1.27 18.08 18.18
C ASP A 73 1.37 16.84 17.26
N TYR A 74 0.56 15.80 17.50
CA TYR A 74 0.56 14.56 16.69
C TYR A 74 -0.61 14.47 15.70
N LYS A 75 -1.27 15.60 15.40
CA LYS A 75 -2.44 15.61 14.54
C LYS A 75 -2.05 15.47 13.07
N LEU A 76 -2.74 14.57 12.36
CA LEU A 76 -2.63 14.44 10.92
C LEU A 76 -3.12 15.75 10.25
N PRO A 77 -2.37 16.31 9.29
CA PRO A 77 -2.80 17.47 8.53
C PRO A 77 -4.18 17.28 7.91
N SER A 78 -4.99 18.33 7.98
CA SER A 78 -6.38 18.31 7.48
C SER A 78 -6.49 17.84 6.03
N PHE A 79 -5.56 18.25 5.15
CA PHE A 79 -5.56 17.80 3.75
C PHE A 79 -5.26 16.30 3.63
N THR A 80 -4.28 15.78 4.39
CA THR A 80 -3.98 14.34 4.39
C THR A 80 -5.20 13.53 4.84
N GLN A 81 -5.92 13.99 5.87
CA GLN A 81 -7.16 13.35 6.32
C GLN A 81 -8.22 13.32 5.21
N LYS A 82 -8.42 14.43 4.48
CA LYS A 82 -9.36 14.48 3.34
C LYS A 82 -9.00 13.44 2.26
N VAL A 83 -7.72 13.27 1.94
CA VAL A 83 -7.26 12.25 0.98
C VAL A 83 -7.59 10.84 1.47
N VAL A 84 -7.29 10.55 2.74
CA VAL A 84 -7.62 9.26 3.38
C VAL A 84 -9.13 8.99 3.35
N ASP A 85 -9.95 9.98 3.67
CA ASP A 85 -11.41 9.84 3.71
C ASP A 85 -12.00 9.61 2.32
N VAL A 86 -11.50 10.31 1.29
CA VAL A 86 -11.91 10.08 -0.10
C VAL A 86 -11.53 8.66 -0.54
N MET A 87 -10.32 8.20 -0.22
CA MET A 87 -9.90 6.82 -0.54
C MET A 87 -10.81 5.80 0.14
N ARG A 88 -11.09 5.95 1.44
CA ARG A 88 -11.96 5.02 2.20
C ARG A 88 -13.41 5.04 1.74
N LYS A 89 -13.91 6.20 1.28
CA LYS A 89 -15.25 6.34 0.71
C LYS A 89 -15.43 5.47 -0.54
N HIS A 90 -14.43 5.43 -1.42
CA HIS A 90 -14.52 4.73 -2.70
C HIS A 90 -13.93 3.32 -2.67
N PHE A 91 -12.91 3.10 -1.84
CA PHE A 91 -12.16 1.85 -1.71
C PHE A 91 -11.92 1.55 -0.21
N PRO A 92 -12.97 1.19 0.54
CA PRO A 92 -12.87 0.95 1.97
C PRO A 92 -11.85 -0.14 2.29
N GLU A 93 -11.00 0.11 3.28
CA GLU A 93 -9.91 -0.80 3.70
C GLU A 93 -10.43 -2.18 4.12
N GLU A 94 -11.71 -2.27 4.49
CA GLU A 94 -12.40 -3.52 4.82
C GLU A 94 -12.51 -4.51 3.65
N LEU A 95 -12.37 -4.02 2.41
CA LEU A 95 -12.32 -4.85 1.21
C LEU A 95 -10.96 -5.51 0.99
N ALA A 96 -9.90 -5.06 1.68
CA ALA A 96 -8.57 -5.65 1.50
C ALA A 96 -8.49 -7.06 2.08
N GLU A 97 -7.56 -7.86 1.55
CA GLU A 97 -7.26 -9.20 2.04
C GLU A 97 -6.53 -9.13 3.39
N ARG A 98 -7.31 -9.22 4.46
CA ARG A 98 -6.87 -9.00 5.84
C ARG A 98 -5.79 -9.96 6.33
N SER A 99 -5.65 -11.14 5.71
CA SER A 99 -4.70 -12.14 6.20
C SER A 99 -3.24 -11.79 5.91
N TRP A 100 -2.97 -10.98 4.90
CA TRP A 100 -1.60 -10.66 4.48
C TRP A 100 -1.38 -9.25 3.96
N ASP A 101 -2.42 -8.51 3.56
CA ASP A 101 -2.24 -7.20 2.97
C ASP A 101 -2.00 -6.10 4.01
N ASN A 102 -1.35 -5.00 3.60
CA ASN A 102 -1.12 -3.82 4.41
C ASN A 102 -1.57 -2.55 3.69
N VAL A 103 -2.85 -2.20 3.89
CA VAL A 103 -3.50 -1.04 3.28
C VAL A 103 -3.65 0.11 4.28
N GLY A 104 -4.00 1.29 3.76
CA GLY A 104 -4.30 2.48 4.54
C GLY A 104 -3.16 3.50 4.55
N LEU A 105 -3.14 4.35 5.58
CA LEU A 105 -2.09 5.35 5.77
C LEU A 105 -0.83 4.69 6.36
N LEU A 106 0.15 4.41 5.52
CA LEU A 106 1.38 3.69 5.89
C LEU A 106 2.51 4.61 6.37
N LEU A 107 2.53 5.85 5.89
CA LEU A 107 3.40 6.91 6.39
C LEU A 107 2.57 8.17 6.61
N GLY A 108 2.49 8.64 7.86
CA GLY A 108 1.84 9.90 8.20
C GLY A 108 2.76 11.11 8.01
N ASN A 109 2.17 12.30 8.02
CA ASN A 109 2.85 13.58 8.16
C ASN A 109 2.27 14.36 9.35
N LEU A 110 2.97 15.39 9.80
CA LEU A 110 2.60 16.20 10.96
C LEU A 110 2.38 17.66 10.56
N GLU A 111 1.43 18.33 11.22
CA GLU A 111 1.36 19.79 11.15
C GLU A 111 2.50 20.41 11.95
N THR A 112 3.57 20.85 11.27
CA THR A 112 4.60 21.66 11.91
C THR A 112 4.12 23.11 11.94
N GLY A 113 3.82 23.65 13.12
CA GLY A 113 3.27 25.00 13.35
C GLY A 113 4.12 26.20 12.89
N GLY A 114 5.10 25.99 12.01
CA GLY A 114 6.01 27.01 11.47
C GLY A 114 5.79 27.39 10.00
N SER A 115 4.79 26.84 9.29
CA SER A 115 4.52 27.25 7.91
C SER A 115 3.48 28.37 7.86
N GLU A 116 3.93 29.60 8.08
CA GLU A 116 3.18 30.83 7.78
C GLU A 116 3.01 31.09 6.26
N THR A 117 3.24 30.08 5.42
CA THR A 117 3.01 30.16 3.97
C THR A 117 2.00 29.11 3.52
N LYS A 118 0.75 29.25 3.98
CA LYS A 118 -0.44 28.57 3.44
C LYS A 118 -0.81 29.04 2.02
N SER A 119 0.17 29.24 1.14
CA SER A 119 -0.03 29.87 -0.18
C SER A 119 0.15 28.92 -1.36
N ALA A 120 0.52 27.65 -1.13
CA ALA A 120 0.57 26.65 -2.20
C ALA A 120 -0.64 25.72 -2.11
N SER A 121 -1.33 25.54 -3.22
CA SER A 121 -2.37 24.52 -3.34
C SER A 121 -1.79 23.13 -3.05
N PRO A 122 -2.45 22.30 -2.23
CA PRO A 122 -1.92 21.00 -1.85
C PRO A 122 -1.95 20.03 -3.04
N VAL A 123 -0.98 19.13 -3.07
CA VAL A 123 -0.73 18.23 -4.19
C VAL A 123 -0.80 16.78 -3.71
N VAL A 124 -1.50 15.94 -4.47
CA VAL A 124 -1.45 14.47 -4.37
C VAL A 124 -0.69 13.92 -5.57
N LEU A 125 0.27 13.03 -5.32
CA LEU A 125 0.93 12.25 -6.35
C LEU A 125 0.40 10.80 -6.32
N VAL A 126 -0.13 10.33 -7.43
CA VAL A 126 -0.59 8.94 -7.62
C VAL A 126 0.50 8.15 -8.33
N THR A 127 0.77 6.93 -7.86
CA THR A 127 1.77 6.03 -8.46
C THR A 127 1.36 4.58 -8.26
N ASN A 128 1.83 3.69 -9.12
CA ASN A 128 1.78 2.26 -8.90
C ASN A 128 2.81 1.85 -7.84
N ASP A 129 4.08 2.17 -8.13
CA ASP A 129 5.25 1.74 -7.37
C ASP A 129 6.02 2.93 -6.79
N LEU A 130 6.02 3.07 -5.46
CA LEU A 130 6.75 4.14 -4.78
C LEU A 130 8.26 3.84 -4.68
N THR A 131 8.99 4.20 -5.72
CA THR A 131 10.46 4.13 -5.75
C THR A 131 11.11 5.41 -5.20
N TYR A 132 12.42 5.37 -4.96
CA TYR A 132 13.19 6.56 -4.56
C TYR A 132 13.12 7.68 -5.62
N ALA A 133 13.01 7.34 -6.91
CA ALA A 133 12.83 8.32 -7.98
C ALA A 133 11.47 9.01 -7.89
N VAL A 134 10.40 8.25 -7.64
CA VAL A 134 9.05 8.79 -7.42
C VAL A 134 8.99 9.67 -6.17
N ALA A 135 9.70 9.32 -5.09
CA ALA A 135 9.79 10.17 -3.92
C ALA A 135 10.47 11.52 -4.21
N LYS A 136 11.55 11.53 -5.02
CA LYS A 136 12.17 12.78 -5.48
C LYS A 136 11.23 13.61 -6.35
N GLU A 137 10.46 12.97 -7.22
CA GLU A 137 9.41 13.64 -8.01
C GLU A 137 8.35 14.27 -7.10
N ALA A 138 7.87 13.54 -6.08
CA ALA A 138 6.89 14.03 -5.13
C ALA A 138 7.38 15.29 -4.41
N ILE A 139 8.65 15.31 -3.98
CA ILE A 139 9.28 16.50 -3.38
C ILE A 139 9.34 17.66 -4.37
N ALA A 140 9.79 17.40 -5.61
CA ALA A 140 9.86 18.43 -6.65
C ALA A 140 8.50 19.05 -6.97
N LYS A 141 7.44 18.22 -6.98
CA LYS A 141 6.04 18.65 -7.16
C LYS A 141 5.39 19.20 -5.89
N LYS A 142 6.12 19.23 -4.76
CA LYS A 142 5.64 19.68 -3.44
C LYS A 142 4.38 18.91 -2.99
N ALA A 143 4.35 17.60 -3.24
CA ALA A 143 3.27 16.71 -2.83
C ALA A 143 3.11 16.72 -1.31
N SER A 144 1.87 16.79 -0.85
CA SER A 144 1.52 16.59 0.57
C SER A 144 1.24 15.11 0.87
N VAL A 145 0.71 14.39 -0.12
CA VAL A 145 0.34 12.98 -0.02
C VAL A 145 0.73 12.23 -1.28
N ILE A 146 1.25 11.03 -1.14
CA ILE A 146 1.38 10.04 -2.20
C ILE A 146 0.29 8.99 -2.00
N VAL A 147 -0.47 8.69 -3.06
CA VAL A 147 -1.34 7.52 -3.13
C VAL A 147 -0.62 6.48 -3.99
N ALA A 148 0.01 5.49 -3.34
CA ALA A 148 0.73 4.42 -4.00
C ALA A 148 -0.16 3.18 -4.09
N TYR A 149 -0.32 2.55 -5.24
CA TYR A 149 -1.09 1.31 -5.34
C TYR A 149 -0.46 0.20 -4.51
N HIS A 150 0.83 -0.06 -4.72
CA HIS A 150 1.59 -1.03 -3.95
C HIS A 150 2.04 -0.49 -2.59
N PRO A 151 1.83 -1.25 -1.49
CA PRO A 151 2.26 -0.85 -0.16
C PRO A 151 3.77 -0.68 -0.08
N ILE A 152 4.25 0.56 0.15
CA ILE A 152 5.67 0.78 0.43
C ILE A 152 6.11 0.06 1.71
N ILE A 153 5.21 -0.19 2.66
CA ILE A 153 5.47 -1.07 3.80
C ILE A 153 4.60 -2.31 3.61
N PHE A 154 5.11 -3.33 2.93
CA PHE A 154 4.36 -4.59 2.76
C PHE A 154 4.47 -5.50 3.99
N SER A 155 5.66 -5.53 4.61
CA SER A 155 5.93 -6.30 5.82
C SER A 155 6.42 -5.38 6.94
N GLY A 156 6.17 -5.76 8.19
CA GLY A 156 6.57 -4.98 9.35
C GLY A 156 8.08 -4.70 9.38
N LEU A 157 8.45 -3.43 9.43
CA LEU A 157 9.84 -2.98 9.51
C LEU A 157 10.35 -3.06 10.94
N LYS A 158 11.50 -3.71 11.15
CA LYS A 158 12.19 -3.77 12.46
C LYS A 158 13.09 -2.56 12.71
N SER A 159 13.46 -1.84 11.66
CA SER A 159 14.29 -0.64 11.69
C SER A 159 14.04 0.20 10.45
N ILE A 160 14.31 1.51 10.54
CA ILE A 160 14.26 2.43 9.40
C ILE A 160 15.65 3.09 9.30
N THR A 161 16.41 2.75 8.26
CA THR A 161 17.80 3.21 8.05
C THR A 161 18.07 3.50 6.58
N SER A 162 19.23 4.09 6.25
CA SER A 162 19.65 4.33 4.86
C SER A 162 20.26 3.10 4.16
N LYS A 163 20.26 1.93 4.79
CA LYS A 163 20.89 0.70 4.25
C LYS A 163 20.03 -0.03 3.22
N ASP A 164 18.75 0.32 3.14
CA ASP A 164 17.77 -0.29 2.27
C ASP A 164 17.01 0.82 1.52
N ALA A 165 16.70 0.59 0.24
CA ALA A 165 16.12 1.61 -0.63
C ALA A 165 14.69 2.01 -0.21
N GLN A 166 13.89 1.04 0.24
CA GLN A 166 12.53 1.28 0.75
C GLN A 166 12.60 2.13 2.03
N GLN A 167 13.46 1.76 2.98
CA GLN A 167 13.64 2.52 4.22
C GLN A 167 14.22 3.93 3.98
N ALA A 168 15.21 4.07 3.08
CA ALA A 168 15.75 5.37 2.70
C ALA A 168 14.69 6.28 2.05
N THR A 169 13.77 5.69 1.27
CA THR A 169 12.63 6.39 0.69
C THR A 169 11.67 6.88 1.78
N LEU A 170 11.36 6.06 2.79
CA LEU A 170 10.53 6.47 3.93
C LEU A 170 11.17 7.60 4.73
N ILE A 171 12.47 7.54 5.01
CA ILE A 171 13.21 8.62 5.69
C ILE A 171 13.09 9.93 4.90
N LEU A 172 13.31 9.87 3.59
CA LEU A 172 13.26 11.02 2.70
C LEU A 172 11.87 11.68 2.69
N LEU A 173 10.80 10.88 2.58
CA LEU A 173 9.43 11.40 2.58
C LEU A 173 9.04 11.99 3.93
N ALA A 174 9.39 11.30 5.03
CA ALA A 174 9.14 11.77 6.38
C ALA A 174 9.85 13.11 6.66
N SER A 175 11.10 13.28 6.21
CA SER A 175 11.85 14.54 6.39
C SER A 175 11.27 15.72 5.61
N HIS A 176 10.39 15.46 4.63
CA HIS A 176 9.71 16.47 3.82
C HIS A 176 8.21 16.58 4.15
N GLY A 177 7.72 15.87 5.17
CA GLY A 177 6.32 15.94 5.58
C GLY A 177 5.34 15.39 4.53
N ILE A 178 5.76 14.40 3.73
CA ILE A 178 4.94 13.77 2.71
C ILE A 178 4.36 12.46 3.25
N ALA A 179 3.02 12.36 3.27
CA ALA A 179 2.33 11.14 3.68
C ALA A 179 2.25 10.11 2.54
N VAL A 180 2.06 8.83 2.88
CA VAL A 180 1.84 7.74 1.91
C VAL A 180 0.62 6.93 2.32
N TYR A 181 -0.36 6.85 1.43
CA TYR A 181 -1.54 6.00 1.53
C TYR A 181 -1.50 4.89 0.47
N SER A 182 -1.92 3.68 0.82
CA SER A 182 -1.95 2.53 -0.08
C SER A 182 -3.29 1.80 -0.05
N PRO A 183 -4.04 1.70 -1.16
CA PRO A 183 -5.31 0.98 -1.19
C PRO A 183 -5.18 -0.50 -1.59
N HIS A 184 -4.14 -0.87 -2.36
CA HIS A 184 -3.81 -2.23 -2.80
C HIS A 184 -5.04 -3.13 -3.04
N THR A 185 -5.21 -4.24 -2.30
CA THR A 185 -6.29 -5.19 -2.58
C THR A 185 -7.70 -4.67 -2.27
N ALA A 186 -7.85 -3.61 -1.48
CA ALA A 186 -9.15 -2.94 -1.34
C ALA A 186 -9.59 -2.33 -2.67
N LEU A 187 -8.63 -1.78 -3.42
CA LEU A 187 -8.86 -1.28 -4.77
C LEU A 187 -9.14 -2.41 -5.77
N ASP A 188 -8.49 -3.57 -5.61
CA ASP A 188 -8.70 -4.72 -6.49
C ASP A 188 -10.09 -5.33 -6.34
N THR A 189 -10.59 -5.32 -5.10
CA THR A 189 -11.83 -5.97 -4.68
C THR A 189 -13.05 -5.08 -4.91
N ALA A 190 -12.86 -3.76 -4.97
CA ALA A 190 -13.95 -2.80 -5.18
C ALA A 190 -14.67 -3.02 -6.53
N PRO A 191 -16.02 -2.95 -6.59
CA PRO A 191 -16.78 -3.17 -7.82
C PRO A 191 -16.44 -2.21 -8.97
N ASN A 192 -15.95 -1.02 -8.66
CA ASN A 192 -15.51 0.01 -9.59
C ASN A 192 -13.97 0.13 -9.66
N GLY A 193 -13.24 -0.84 -9.10
CA GLY A 193 -11.80 -0.82 -8.93
C GLY A 193 -10.99 -1.33 -10.13
N ILE A 194 -9.80 -1.85 -9.86
CA ILE A 194 -8.82 -2.20 -10.90
C ILE A 194 -9.35 -3.28 -11.85
N ASN A 195 -10.00 -4.30 -11.30
CA ASN A 195 -10.48 -5.43 -12.07
C ASN A 195 -11.67 -5.02 -12.96
N ALA A 196 -12.45 -4.02 -12.53
CA ALA A 196 -13.50 -3.44 -13.37
C ALA A 196 -12.90 -2.73 -14.59
N TRP A 197 -11.81 -1.98 -14.41
CA TRP A 197 -11.09 -1.38 -15.53
C TRP A 197 -10.45 -2.44 -16.44
N LEU A 198 -9.82 -3.47 -15.88
CA LEU A 198 -9.22 -4.53 -16.68
C LEU A 198 -10.29 -5.34 -17.44
N ALA A 199 -11.49 -5.52 -16.85
CA ALA A 199 -12.63 -6.11 -17.53
C ALA A 199 -13.08 -5.23 -18.71
N ASP A 200 -13.19 -3.90 -18.51
CA ASP A 200 -13.49 -2.96 -19.60
C ASP A 200 -12.42 -3.00 -20.72
N ALA A 201 -11.16 -3.10 -20.34
CA ALA A 201 -10.04 -3.26 -21.27
C ALA A 201 -10.12 -4.57 -22.07
N ALA A 202 -10.53 -5.68 -21.43
CA ALA A 202 -10.70 -6.96 -22.10
C ALA A 202 -11.93 -7.01 -23.01
N THR A 203 -13.02 -6.34 -22.63
CA THR A 203 -14.28 -6.36 -23.39
C THR A 203 -14.29 -5.36 -24.54
N GLY A 204 -13.59 -4.23 -24.41
CA GLY A 204 -13.72 -3.11 -25.33
C GLY A 204 -15.18 -2.64 -25.41
N SER A 205 -15.74 -2.57 -26.61
CA SER A 205 -17.14 -2.19 -26.84
C SER A 205 -18.15 -3.34 -26.65
N ALA A 206 -17.69 -4.56 -26.40
CA ALA A 206 -18.57 -5.73 -26.24
C ALA A 206 -19.37 -5.65 -24.93
N LYS A 207 -20.61 -6.13 -24.97
CA LYS A 207 -21.52 -6.16 -23.82
C LYS A 207 -21.51 -7.53 -23.14
N GLY A 208 -21.80 -7.53 -21.85
CA GLY A 208 -21.89 -8.74 -21.05
C GLY A 208 -22.21 -8.46 -19.59
N THR A 209 -22.52 -9.52 -18.86
CA THR A 209 -22.74 -9.49 -17.42
C THR A 209 -21.44 -9.71 -16.66
N ARG A 210 -21.32 -9.12 -15.46
CA ARG A 210 -20.12 -9.19 -14.62
C ARG A 210 -20.44 -9.80 -13.27
N ALA A 211 -19.51 -10.61 -12.77
CA ALA A 211 -19.53 -11.11 -11.41
C ALA A 211 -18.10 -11.19 -10.86
N ALA A 212 -17.93 -11.05 -9.55
CA ALA A 212 -16.64 -11.30 -8.92
C ALA A 212 -16.22 -12.77 -9.10
N ALA A 213 -14.95 -13.00 -9.40
CA ALA A 213 -14.40 -14.36 -9.46
C ALA A 213 -14.39 -15.00 -8.05
N ARG A 214 -14.08 -14.20 -7.02
CA ARG A 214 -14.15 -14.58 -5.61
C ARG A 214 -14.87 -13.51 -4.80
N LEU A 215 -16.15 -13.75 -4.49
CA LEU A 215 -16.97 -12.81 -3.73
C LEU A 215 -16.42 -12.58 -2.32
N THR A 216 -16.42 -11.31 -1.90
CA THR A 216 -16.18 -10.93 -0.50
C THR A 216 -17.38 -11.37 0.33
N ALA A 217 -17.16 -12.17 1.36
CA ALA A 217 -18.24 -12.77 2.15
C ALA A 217 -19.09 -11.72 2.91
N ASN A 218 -18.45 -10.66 3.42
CA ASN A 218 -19.10 -9.62 4.22
C ASN A 218 -18.61 -8.24 3.74
N PRO A 219 -19.05 -7.75 2.57
CA PRO A 219 -18.64 -6.45 2.10
C PRO A 219 -19.26 -5.34 2.98
N PRO A 220 -18.60 -4.18 3.10
CA PRO A 220 -19.19 -3.01 3.74
C PRO A 220 -20.45 -2.53 3.01
N GLU A 221 -21.28 -1.76 3.71
CA GLU A 221 -22.51 -1.20 3.13
C GLU A 221 -22.23 -0.42 1.84
N GLY A 222 -23.02 -0.67 0.79
CA GLY A 222 -22.84 -0.05 -0.52
C GLY A 222 -21.88 -0.80 -1.46
N PHE A 223 -21.22 -1.88 -1.00
CA PHE A 223 -20.25 -2.65 -1.79
C PHE A 223 -20.71 -4.08 -2.11
N THR A 224 -22.02 -4.29 -2.25
CA THR A 224 -22.59 -5.57 -2.67
C THR A 224 -21.98 -6.02 -4.01
N GLY A 225 -21.52 -7.27 -4.08
CA GLY A 225 -20.88 -7.83 -5.27
C GLY A 225 -19.38 -7.56 -5.38
N ALA A 226 -18.77 -6.91 -4.39
CA ALA A 226 -17.32 -6.79 -4.27
C ALA A 226 -16.65 -8.17 -4.16
N GLY A 227 -15.44 -8.28 -4.69
CA GLY A 227 -14.68 -9.52 -4.68
C GLY A 227 -13.43 -9.44 -5.55
N ALA A 228 -12.49 -10.36 -5.32
CA ALA A 228 -11.25 -10.43 -6.08
C ALA A 228 -11.50 -11.00 -7.48
N GLY A 229 -10.90 -10.36 -8.48
CA GLY A 229 -11.06 -10.70 -9.90
C GLY A 229 -12.49 -10.49 -10.41
N LEU A 230 -12.66 -10.47 -11.73
CA LEU A 230 -13.96 -10.38 -12.37
C LEU A 230 -14.09 -11.41 -13.49
N VAL A 231 -15.28 -11.99 -13.61
CA VAL A 231 -15.67 -12.79 -14.77
C VAL A 231 -16.70 -11.98 -15.56
N VAL A 232 -16.44 -11.80 -16.85
CA VAL A 232 -17.40 -11.25 -17.79
C VAL A 232 -17.94 -12.37 -18.65
N THR A 233 -19.27 -12.49 -18.70
CA THR A 233 -19.96 -13.37 -19.66
C THR A 233 -20.55 -12.50 -20.75
N PHE A 234 -20.06 -12.65 -21.98
CA PHE A 234 -20.51 -11.83 -23.12
C PHE A 234 -21.94 -12.17 -23.52
N ASP A 235 -22.71 -11.16 -23.92
CA ASP A 235 -24.05 -11.36 -24.49
C ASP A 235 -23.93 -12.17 -25.80
N GLU A 236 -23.02 -11.75 -26.68
CA GLU A 236 -22.64 -12.42 -27.92
C GLU A 236 -21.17 -12.86 -27.87
N PRO A 237 -20.82 -14.10 -28.30
CA PRO A 237 -19.43 -14.56 -28.31
C PRO A 237 -18.49 -13.58 -29.02
N GLN A 238 -17.35 -13.29 -28.40
CA GLN A 238 -16.29 -12.46 -29.00
C GLN A 238 -15.17 -13.35 -29.52
N THR A 239 -14.32 -12.83 -30.40
CA THR A 239 -13.10 -13.55 -30.79
C THR A 239 -11.98 -13.25 -29.79
N ALA A 240 -11.08 -14.21 -29.56
CA ALA A 240 -9.90 -13.96 -28.72
C ALA A 240 -9.00 -12.85 -29.30
N GLY A 241 -8.99 -12.67 -30.62
CA GLY A 241 -8.30 -11.56 -31.30
C GLY A 241 -8.88 -10.18 -30.97
N HIS A 242 -10.21 -10.07 -30.82
CA HIS A 242 -10.87 -8.85 -30.34
C HIS A 242 -10.42 -8.50 -28.91
N ILE A 243 -10.40 -9.50 -28.02
CA ILE A 243 -9.94 -9.32 -26.64
C ILE A 243 -8.47 -8.86 -26.62
N ALA A 244 -7.59 -9.54 -27.35
CA ALA A 244 -6.17 -9.18 -27.44
C ALA A 244 -5.97 -7.74 -27.97
N SER A 245 -6.73 -7.34 -28.98
CA SER A 245 -6.65 -5.99 -29.56
C SER A 245 -7.16 -4.92 -28.58
N SER A 246 -8.24 -5.23 -27.86
CA SER A 246 -8.81 -4.33 -26.84
C SER A 246 -7.85 -4.13 -25.67
N LEU A 247 -7.22 -5.22 -25.19
CA LEU A 247 -6.19 -5.16 -24.15
C LEU A 247 -4.97 -4.33 -24.59
N ALA A 248 -4.47 -4.55 -25.81
CA ALA A 248 -3.35 -3.80 -26.36
C ALA A 248 -3.67 -2.30 -26.46
N ALA A 249 -4.89 -1.95 -26.91
CA ALA A 249 -5.32 -0.56 -27.01
C ALA A 249 -5.46 0.12 -25.64
N ALA A 250 -6.08 -0.55 -24.67
CA ALA A 250 -6.32 0.00 -23.34
C ALA A 250 -5.03 0.15 -22.50
N THR A 251 -4.09 -0.79 -22.65
CA THR A 251 -2.81 -0.74 -21.92
C THR A 251 -1.74 0.10 -22.64
N GLY A 252 -1.92 0.36 -23.94
CA GLY A 252 -0.92 1.03 -24.78
C GLY A 252 0.26 0.12 -25.17
N HIS A 253 0.20 -1.18 -24.89
CA HIS A 253 1.27 -2.12 -25.25
C HIS A 253 1.09 -2.71 -26.64
N LYS A 254 2.17 -2.64 -27.43
CA LYS A 254 2.23 -3.25 -28.76
C LYS A 254 2.41 -4.77 -28.73
N HIS A 255 2.86 -5.31 -27.60
CA HIS A 255 3.20 -6.72 -27.44
C HIS A 255 2.49 -7.26 -26.19
N LEU A 256 1.75 -8.35 -26.37
CA LEU A 256 1.14 -9.11 -25.28
C LEU A 256 1.74 -10.51 -25.27
N THR A 257 1.84 -11.11 -24.09
CA THR A 257 2.20 -12.52 -23.96
C THR A 257 0.93 -13.35 -23.92
N VAL A 258 0.91 -14.43 -24.69
CA VAL A 258 -0.22 -15.35 -24.79
C VAL A 258 0.24 -16.78 -24.58
N ALA A 259 -0.39 -17.48 -23.65
CA ALA A 259 -0.29 -18.93 -23.51
C ALA A 259 -1.53 -19.56 -24.16
N THR A 260 -1.30 -20.47 -25.11
CA THR A 260 -2.37 -21.01 -25.96
C THR A 260 -2.18 -22.52 -26.19
N PRO A 261 -3.27 -23.32 -26.15
CA PRO A 261 -3.27 -24.71 -26.63
C PRO A 261 -3.01 -24.82 -28.13
N ASP A 262 -3.30 -23.76 -28.87
CA ASP A 262 -3.18 -23.70 -30.31
C ASP A 262 -2.05 -22.74 -30.73
N ARG A 263 -0.98 -23.30 -31.29
CA ARG A 263 0.19 -22.54 -31.76
C ARG A 263 0.06 -22.02 -33.20
N SER A 264 -0.95 -22.41 -33.97
CA SER A 264 -1.10 -22.01 -35.39
C SER A 264 -1.70 -20.61 -35.62
N ALA A 265 -1.65 -19.71 -34.64
CA ALA A 265 -2.22 -18.35 -34.67
C ALA A 265 -3.75 -18.26 -34.89
N THR A 266 -4.40 -19.37 -35.24
CA THR A 266 -5.85 -19.60 -35.35
C THR A 266 -6.59 -19.36 -34.04
N TRP A 267 -5.89 -19.39 -32.90
CA TRP A 267 -6.43 -19.01 -31.60
C TRP A 267 -7.12 -17.65 -31.62
N ARG A 268 -6.70 -16.70 -32.48
CA ARG A 268 -7.33 -15.37 -32.60
C ARG A 268 -8.79 -15.43 -33.04
N GLU A 269 -9.17 -16.44 -33.82
CA GLU A 269 -10.52 -16.62 -34.35
C GLU A 269 -11.41 -17.42 -33.39
N ARG A 270 -10.83 -18.01 -32.33
CA ARG A 270 -11.56 -18.81 -31.35
C ARG A 270 -12.72 -18.00 -30.75
N PRO A 271 -13.97 -18.51 -30.78
CA PRO A 271 -15.09 -17.88 -30.10
C PRO A 271 -14.93 -18.02 -28.58
N VAL A 272 -15.22 -16.93 -27.88
CA VAL A 272 -15.06 -16.75 -26.43
C VAL A 272 -16.40 -16.26 -25.87
N LYS A 273 -17.01 -17.04 -24.97
CA LYS A 273 -18.26 -16.66 -24.29
C LYS A 273 -17.97 -15.97 -22.96
N SER A 274 -16.82 -16.25 -22.36
CA SER A 274 -16.44 -15.71 -21.05
C SER A 274 -14.96 -15.37 -20.93
N VAL A 275 -14.67 -14.30 -20.19
CA VAL A 275 -13.31 -13.90 -19.84
C VAL A 275 -13.21 -13.65 -18.34
N ALA A 276 -12.23 -14.25 -17.68
CA ALA A 276 -11.88 -13.95 -16.28
C ALA A 276 -10.64 -13.06 -16.24
N VAL A 277 -10.70 -11.99 -15.47
CA VAL A 277 -9.63 -11.01 -15.33
C VAL A 277 -9.22 -10.87 -13.86
N CYS A 278 -7.93 -10.74 -13.61
CA CYS A 278 -7.41 -10.31 -12.32
C CYS A 278 -6.06 -9.62 -12.54
N ALA A 279 -5.97 -8.32 -12.25
CA ALA A 279 -4.71 -7.58 -12.34
C ALA A 279 -3.63 -8.16 -11.40
N GLY A 280 -2.37 -7.83 -11.67
CA GLY A 280 -1.21 -8.31 -10.91
C GLY A 280 -1.00 -9.83 -11.05
N SER A 281 -0.74 -10.51 -9.94
CA SER A 281 -0.49 -11.97 -9.88
C SER A 281 -1.80 -12.75 -9.64
N GLY A 282 -2.71 -12.74 -10.61
CA GLY A 282 -4.11 -13.14 -10.42
C GLY A 282 -4.46 -14.62 -10.62
N TRP A 283 -3.49 -15.50 -10.93
CA TRP A 283 -3.77 -16.90 -11.28
C TRP A 283 -4.65 -17.62 -10.26
N ASP A 284 -4.30 -17.54 -8.97
CA ASP A 284 -5.04 -18.24 -7.94
C ASP A 284 -6.47 -17.72 -7.79
N VAL A 285 -6.73 -16.45 -8.14
CA VAL A 285 -8.06 -15.86 -8.08
C VAL A 285 -8.97 -16.42 -9.19
N ILE A 286 -8.44 -16.56 -10.41
CA ILE A 286 -9.27 -16.83 -11.61
C ILE A 286 -9.23 -18.27 -12.12
N LYS A 287 -8.28 -19.10 -11.67
CA LYS A 287 -8.05 -20.46 -12.22
C LYS A 287 -9.27 -21.39 -12.17
N ASP A 288 -10.14 -21.22 -11.18
CA ASP A 288 -11.28 -22.09 -10.92
C ASP A 288 -12.61 -21.50 -11.46
N THR A 289 -12.55 -20.40 -12.22
CA THR A 289 -13.76 -19.71 -12.74
C THR A 289 -14.43 -20.44 -13.90
N GLY A 290 -13.70 -21.32 -14.59
CA GLY A 290 -14.19 -22.01 -15.79
C GLY A 290 -14.36 -21.11 -17.02
N ALA A 291 -13.83 -19.88 -17.01
CA ALA A 291 -13.90 -19.01 -18.16
C ALA A 291 -13.02 -19.49 -19.34
N ASP A 292 -13.43 -19.15 -20.57
CA ASP A 292 -12.72 -19.59 -21.79
C ASP A 292 -11.34 -18.92 -21.94
N VAL A 293 -11.23 -17.68 -21.46
CA VAL A 293 -10.03 -16.84 -21.52
C VAL A 293 -9.72 -16.27 -20.15
N PHE A 294 -8.44 -16.29 -19.78
CA PHE A 294 -7.92 -15.61 -18.60
C PHE A 294 -7.04 -14.43 -18.99
N VAL A 295 -7.12 -13.34 -18.21
CA VAL A 295 -6.27 -12.16 -18.34
C VAL A 295 -5.69 -11.81 -16.97
N THR A 296 -4.38 -11.69 -16.89
CA THR A 296 -3.71 -11.26 -15.65
C THR A 296 -2.40 -10.53 -15.95
N GLY A 297 -1.74 -9.97 -14.94
CA GLY A 297 -0.44 -9.32 -15.12
C GLY A 297 0.65 -10.34 -15.39
N GLU A 298 0.75 -11.35 -14.52
CA GLU A 298 1.77 -12.41 -14.61
C GLU A 298 1.28 -13.76 -14.07
N VAL A 299 1.95 -14.84 -14.51
CA VAL A 299 1.75 -16.19 -13.98
C VAL A 299 3.07 -16.95 -13.94
N SER A 300 3.14 -17.99 -13.11
CA SER A 300 4.25 -18.94 -13.16
C SER A 300 4.23 -19.77 -14.46
N HIS A 301 5.38 -20.32 -14.84
CA HIS A 301 5.49 -21.23 -15.99
C HIS A 301 4.54 -22.43 -15.88
N HIS A 302 4.44 -23.05 -14.69
CA HIS A 302 3.57 -24.21 -14.48
C HIS A 302 2.09 -23.85 -14.52
N SER A 303 1.71 -22.67 -14.03
CA SER A 303 0.36 -22.12 -14.16
C SER A 303 -0.03 -21.92 -15.63
N ALA A 304 0.87 -21.33 -16.43
CA ALA A 304 0.65 -21.16 -17.86
C ALA A 304 0.51 -22.52 -18.58
N LEU A 305 1.37 -23.49 -18.25
CA LEU A 305 1.28 -24.84 -18.82
C LEU A 305 -0.04 -25.53 -18.46
N LYS A 306 -0.50 -25.38 -17.21
CA LYS A 306 -1.79 -25.92 -16.76
C LYS A 306 -2.95 -25.30 -17.53
N ALA A 307 -2.98 -23.97 -17.67
CA ALA A 307 -4.01 -23.27 -18.45
C ALA A 307 -4.10 -23.83 -19.88
N VAL A 308 -2.95 -23.99 -20.53
CA VAL A 308 -2.84 -24.55 -21.88
C VAL A 308 -3.35 -25.99 -21.95
N GLN A 309 -3.00 -26.84 -20.98
CA GLN A 309 -3.47 -28.23 -20.90
C GLN A 309 -4.99 -28.34 -20.69
N ASP A 310 -5.58 -27.37 -19.97
CA ASP A 310 -7.02 -27.28 -19.77
C ASP A 310 -7.76 -26.66 -20.96
N GLY A 311 -7.04 -26.30 -22.02
CA GLY A 311 -7.62 -25.64 -23.19
C GLY A 311 -7.99 -24.18 -22.95
N ILE A 312 -7.46 -23.54 -21.90
CA ILE A 312 -7.70 -22.14 -21.56
C ILE A 312 -6.69 -21.27 -22.31
N LEU A 313 -7.18 -20.19 -22.92
CA LEU A 313 -6.32 -19.15 -23.48
C LEU A 313 -5.97 -18.15 -22.38
N LEU A 314 -4.70 -17.83 -22.20
CA LEU A 314 -4.25 -16.93 -21.13
C LEU A 314 -3.43 -15.77 -21.71
N PHE A 315 -3.85 -14.54 -21.42
CA PHE A 315 -3.08 -13.34 -21.69
C PHE A 315 -2.39 -12.83 -20.44
N THR A 316 -1.12 -12.47 -20.58
CA THR A 316 -0.34 -11.76 -19.56
C THR A 316 0.08 -10.39 -20.06
N LEU A 317 -0.07 -9.38 -19.20
CA LEU A 317 0.13 -7.97 -19.54
C LEU A 317 1.37 -7.35 -18.89
N PHE A 318 2.22 -8.14 -18.22
CA PHE A 318 3.13 -7.70 -17.14
C PHE A 318 2.36 -7.22 -15.91
N HIS A 319 2.96 -7.40 -14.73
CA HIS A 319 2.32 -7.17 -13.43
C HIS A 319 1.68 -5.78 -13.36
N SER A 320 2.51 -4.74 -13.34
CA SER A 320 2.07 -3.38 -13.08
C SER A 320 1.41 -2.70 -14.28
N ASN A 321 1.58 -3.24 -15.46
CA ASN A 321 0.90 -2.77 -16.67
C ASN A 321 -0.58 -3.15 -16.71
N SER A 322 -0.96 -4.24 -16.03
CA SER A 322 -2.37 -4.58 -15.79
C SER A 322 -3.05 -3.67 -14.75
N GLU A 323 -2.30 -2.78 -14.10
CA GLU A 323 -2.74 -1.96 -12.96
C GLU A 323 -2.75 -0.46 -13.30
N ARG A 324 -1.67 0.03 -13.92
CA ARG A 324 -1.42 1.47 -14.17
C ARG A 324 -2.50 2.18 -14.95
N GLY A 325 -3.18 1.50 -15.87
CA GLY A 325 -4.22 2.11 -16.68
C GLY A 325 -5.40 2.60 -15.83
N PHE A 326 -5.81 1.83 -14.82
CA PHE A 326 -6.84 2.26 -13.87
C PHE A 326 -6.42 3.52 -13.11
N LEU A 327 -5.18 3.59 -12.63
CA LEU A 327 -4.70 4.75 -11.86
C LEU A 327 -4.80 6.04 -12.68
N ARG A 328 -4.38 5.98 -13.94
CA ARG A 328 -4.41 7.11 -14.87
C ARG A 328 -5.82 7.50 -15.28
N GLU A 329 -6.62 6.52 -15.69
CA GLU A 329 -7.91 6.78 -16.36
C GLU A 329 -9.07 6.95 -15.38
N ARG A 330 -8.96 6.41 -14.17
CA ARG A 330 -10.05 6.40 -13.19
C ARG A 330 -9.67 7.02 -11.86
N LEU A 331 -8.54 6.60 -11.25
CA LEU A 331 -8.21 7.07 -9.90
C LEU A 331 -7.86 8.55 -9.87
N VAL A 332 -6.96 9.00 -10.76
CA VAL A 332 -6.56 10.42 -10.84
C VAL A 332 -7.75 11.36 -11.06
N PRO A 333 -8.64 11.16 -12.07
CA PRO A 333 -9.77 12.05 -12.26
C PRO A 333 -10.79 11.97 -11.11
N LEU A 334 -11.01 10.78 -10.52
CA LEU A 334 -11.86 10.63 -9.34
C LEU A 334 -11.35 11.45 -8.16
N LEU A 335 -10.06 11.31 -7.82
CA LEU A 335 -9.44 12.05 -6.73
C LEU A 335 -9.42 13.54 -7.02
N GLN A 336 -9.13 13.95 -8.26
CA GLN A 336 -9.15 15.35 -8.65
C GLN A 336 -10.53 15.97 -8.42
N GLY A 337 -11.61 15.29 -8.83
CA GLY A 337 -12.98 15.77 -8.64
C GLY A 337 -13.37 15.90 -7.16
N GLU A 338 -13.17 14.84 -6.38
CA GLU A 338 -13.52 14.80 -4.95
C GLU A 338 -12.70 15.81 -4.14
N LEU A 339 -11.38 15.89 -4.36
CA LEU A 339 -10.51 16.77 -3.58
C LEU A 339 -10.68 18.24 -3.94
N THR A 340 -10.97 18.58 -5.19
CA THR A 340 -11.25 19.98 -5.58
C THR A 340 -12.52 20.50 -4.90
N ALA A 341 -13.52 19.61 -4.70
CA ALA A 341 -14.75 19.96 -3.98
C ALA A 341 -14.50 20.19 -2.47
N LEU A 342 -13.51 19.53 -1.89
CA LEU A 342 -13.19 19.61 -0.46
C LEU A 342 -12.09 20.62 -0.10
N GLU A 343 -11.23 20.97 -1.06
CA GLU A 343 -10.08 21.86 -0.89
C GLU A 343 -9.81 22.61 -2.20
N ALA A 344 -10.08 23.91 -2.20
CA ALA A 344 -9.96 24.73 -3.39
C ALA A 344 -8.51 24.74 -3.91
N GLY A 345 -8.35 24.41 -5.19
CA GLY A 345 -7.06 24.39 -5.87
C GLY A 345 -6.25 23.11 -5.67
N ALA A 346 -6.74 22.11 -4.92
CA ALA A 346 -6.08 20.81 -4.79
C ALA A 346 -5.75 20.21 -6.17
N LYS A 347 -4.56 19.64 -6.29
CA LYS A 347 -4.05 19.07 -7.54
C LYS A 347 -3.71 17.61 -7.37
N VAL A 348 -4.09 16.78 -8.33
CA VAL A 348 -3.75 15.36 -8.37
C VAL A 348 -2.97 15.09 -9.64
N TYR A 349 -1.78 14.52 -9.49
CA TYR A 349 -0.90 14.17 -10.61
C TYR A 349 -0.62 12.67 -10.60
N MET A 350 -0.49 12.08 -11.79
CA MET A 350 0.14 10.77 -11.94
C MET A 350 1.67 10.96 -11.93
N SER A 351 2.41 10.05 -11.33
CA SER A 351 3.87 10.01 -11.44
C SER A 351 4.30 9.83 -12.90
N GLU A 352 5.28 10.63 -13.32
CA GLU A 352 5.87 10.59 -14.67
C GLU A 352 7.10 9.66 -14.74
N VAL A 353 7.69 9.35 -13.58
CA VAL A 353 8.92 8.53 -13.50
C VAL A 353 8.64 7.07 -13.13
N ASP A 354 7.46 6.78 -12.58
CA ASP A 354 6.97 5.42 -12.35
C ASP A 354 6.82 4.66 -13.68
N ARG A 355 7.39 3.45 -13.72
CA ARG A 355 7.40 2.57 -14.89
C ARG A 355 7.61 1.13 -14.48
N ASP A 356 7.22 0.22 -15.37
CA ASP A 356 7.49 -1.19 -15.20
C ASP A 356 9.00 -1.47 -15.10
N PRO A 357 9.43 -2.38 -14.21
CA PRO A 357 10.84 -2.75 -14.11
C PRO A 357 11.36 -3.55 -15.32
N PHE A 358 10.47 -4.06 -16.18
CA PHE A 358 10.83 -4.82 -17.38
C PHE A 358 10.65 -4.00 -18.66
N GLU A 359 11.59 -4.17 -19.60
CA GLU A 359 11.53 -3.60 -20.94
C GLU A 359 11.57 -4.71 -21.99
N ILE A 360 10.74 -4.57 -23.02
CA ILE A 360 10.77 -5.45 -24.20
C ILE A 360 11.79 -4.87 -25.18
N ILE A 361 12.93 -5.54 -25.34
CA ILE A 361 13.96 -5.16 -26.30
C ILE A 361 13.85 -5.97 -27.60
N THR A 362 14.22 -5.34 -28.72
CA THR A 362 14.51 -6.05 -29.98
C THR A 362 16.02 -6.30 -30.02
N VAL A 363 16.46 -7.56 -30.16
CA VAL A 363 17.87 -7.97 -30.13
C VAL A 363 18.41 -8.31 -31.50
#